data_AF-A0A2V9PAB6-F1
#
_entry.id   AF-A0A2V9PAB6-F1
#
_cell.length_a   1.000
_cell.length_b   1.000
_cell.length_c   1.000
_cell.angle_alpha   90.00
_cell.angle_beta   90.00
_cell.angle_gamma   90.00
#
_symmetry.space_group_name_H-M   'P 1'
#
loop_
_entity.id
_entity.type
_entity.pdbx_description
1 polymer ?
#
loop_
_entity_poly.entity_id
_entity_poly.type
_entity_poly.pdbx_seq_one_letter_code
_entity_poly.pdbx_strand_id
1 'polypeptide(L)'
;NIILLHDGGGDRRETVRALPMIIEGIRAKGLQIVSVADLLHQKRADIMQPIPTSELWSAWLTLLGFWMYSAVQKFIVLVFFLGDLLMTGRLLFVGALAIYDRLSSKRGYDSKGFNPAVAILIPAYNEEKVIERTIRAALRSTYRNLRVIVIDDGSSDKTLEVARTCFPREEATGR
;
A
#
# COMPACT_ATOMS: atom_id res chain seq x y z
N ASN A 1 -6.25 -49.20 31.37
CA ASN A 1 -6.50 -47.89 30.73
C ASN A 1 -5.20 -47.33 30.18
N ILE A 2 -5.14 -47.07 28.87
CA ILE A 2 -4.00 -46.44 28.23
C ILE A 2 -4.35 -44.96 28.04
N ILE A 3 -3.53 -44.05 28.58
CA ILE A 3 -3.67 -42.61 28.36
C ILE A 3 -2.56 -42.20 27.40
N LEU A 4 -2.93 -41.86 26.17
CA LEU A 4 -2.00 -41.38 25.15
C LEU A 4 -1.85 -39.86 25.31
N LEU A 5 -0.64 -39.40 25.60
CA LEU A 5 -0.29 -37.99 25.60
C LEU A 5 0.45 -37.69 24.29
N HIS A 6 -0.17 -36.88 23.44
CA HIS A 6 0.40 -36.44 22.17
C HIS A 6 0.77 -34.95 22.26
N ASP A 7 1.96 -34.61 21.77
CA ASP A 7 2.40 -33.23 21.61
C ASP A 7 2.33 -32.88 20.12
N GLY A 8 1.73 -31.73 19.78
CA GLY A 8 1.45 -31.30 18.40
C GLY A 8 2.68 -30.94 17.57
N GLY A 9 3.89 -31.08 18.14
CA GLY A 9 5.15 -30.74 17.50
C GLY A 9 5.51 -29.25 17.65
N GLY A 10 6.78 -28.92 17.43
CA GLY A 10 7.32 -27.58 17.68
C GLY A 10 7.97 -27.44 19.06
N ASP A 11 7.64 -26.37 19.78
CA ASP A 11 8.25 -26.04 21.08
C ASP A 11 7.64 -26.85 22.23
N ARG A 12 8.42 -27.79 22.77
CA ARG A 12 7.97 -28.75 23.79
C ARG A 12 8.20 -28.30 25.22
N ARG A 13 8.62 -27.04 25.43
CA ARG A 13 9.00 -26.52 26.76
C ARG A 13 7.86 -26.64 27.78
N GLU A 14 6.64 -26.35 27.35
CA GLU A 14 5.47 -26.43 28.24
C GLU A 14 5.06 -27.88 28.54
N THR A 15 5.13 -28.78 27.54
CA THR A 15 4.88 -30.22 27.74
C THR A 15 5.87 -30.82 28.74
N VAL A 16 7.15 -30.46 28.64
CA VAL A 16 8.19 -30.90 29.58
C VAL A 16 7.97 -30.31 30.97
N ARG A 17 7.51 -29.05 31.07
CA ARG A 17 7.20 -28.41 32.35
C ARG A 17 6.00 -29.05 33.07
N ALA A 18 5.00 -29.52 32.34
CA ALA A 18 3.82 -30.18 32.89
C ALA A 18 4.08 -31.64 33.33
N LEU A 19 5.11 -32.28 32.79
CA LEU A 19 5.39 -33.71 33.02
C LEU A 19 5.55 -34.09 34.51
N PRO A 20 6.33 -33.36 35.33
CA PRO A 20 6.50 -33.67 36.75
C PRO A 20 5.18 -33.64 37.52
N MET A 21 4.36 -32.61 37.29
CA MET A 21 3.06 -32.46 37.94
C MET A 21 2.12 -33.63 37.64
N ILE A 22 2.12 -34.10 36.39
CA ILE A 22 1.31 -35.25 35.96
C ILE A 22 1.82 -36.54 36.61
N ILE A 23 3.13 -36.77 36.60
CA ILE A 23 3.74 -37.98 37.18
C ILE A 23 3.47 -38.06 38.67
N GLU A 24 3.64 -36.95 39.40
CA GLU A 24 3.38 -36.87 40.84
C GLU A 24 1.89 -37.08 41.16
N GLY A 25 0.99 -36.44 40.41
CA GLY A 25 -0.45 -36.60 40.59
C GLY A 25 -0.95 -38.02 40.33
N ILE A 26 -0.36 -38.73 39.35
CA ILE A 26 -0.69 -40.14 39.07
C ILE A 26 -0.18 -41.05 40.21
N ARG A 27 1.05 -40.85 40.66
CA ARG A 27 1.64 -41.63 41.76
C ARG A 27 0.92 -41.42 43.09
N ALA A 28 0.48 -40.19 43.38
CA ALA A 28 -0.28 -39.86 44.59
C ALA A 28 -1.64 -40.59 44.67
N LYS A 29 -2.21 -40.97 43.52
CA LYS A 29 -3.43 -41.78 43.43
C LYS A 29 -3.18 -43.29 43.54
N GLY A 30 -1.94 -43.71 43.84
CA GLY A 30 -1.55 -45.12 43.92
C GLY A 30 -1.44 -45.82 42.57
N LEU A 31 -1.40 -45.08 41.46
CA LEU A 31 -1.28 -45.64 40.11
C LEU A 31 0.19 -45.78 39.72
N GLN A 32 0.55 -46.94 39.17
CA GLN A 32 1.89 -47.22 38.67
C GLN A 32 1.99 -46.88 37.18
N ILE A 33 3.05 -46.14 36.81
CA ILE A 33 3.37 -45.87 35.41
C ILE A 33 4.19 -47.05 34.88
N VAL A 34 3.63 -47.77 33.91
CA VAL A 34 4.28 -48.91 33.25
C VAL A 34 4.46 -48.61 31.77
N SER A 35 5.49 -49.18 31.15
CA SER A 35 5.64 -49.07 29.71
C SER A 35 4.60 -49.96 29.00
N VAL A 36 4.27 -49.63 27.75
CA VAL A 36 3.39 -50.46 26.92
C VAL A 36 3.98 -51.86 26.71
N ALA A 37 5.31 -51.97 26.67
CA ALA A 37 6.01 -53.24 26.53
C ALA A 37 5.80 -54.16 27.74
N ASP A 38 5.88 -53.59 28.95
CA ASP A 38 5.65 -54.34 30.19
C ASP A 38 4.20 -54.81 30.31
N LEU A 39 3.25 -53.97 29.86
CA LEU A 39 1.82 -54.29 29.87
C LEU A 39 1.44 -55.39 28.86
N LEU A 40 2.18 -55.49 27.75
CA LEU A 40 1.98 -56.52 26.71
C LEU A 40 2.88 -57.76 26.90
N HIS A 41 3.74 -57.77 27.93
CA HIS A 41 4.74 -58.82 28.17
C HIS A 41 5.63 -59.12 26.94
N GLN A 42 5.90 -58.10 26.12
CA GLN A 42 6.75 -58.21 24.93
C GLN A 42 8.04 -57.43 25.12
N LYS A 43 9.11 -57.83 24.43
CA LYS A 43 10.36 -57.08 24.46
C LYS A 43 10.16 -55.77 23.68
N ARG A 44 10.76 -54.70 24.18
CA ARG A 44 10.70 -53.36 23.55
C ARG A 44 11.11 -53.39 22.06
N ALA A 45 12.06 -54.24 21.69
CA ALA A 45 12.53 -54.39 20.32
C ALA A 45 11.46 -54.94 19.36
N ASP A 46 10.51 -55.73 19.88
CA ASP A 46 9.44 -56.34 19.08
C ASP A 46 8.32 -55.32 18.79
N ILE A 47 8.08 -54.39 19.73
CA ILE A 47 7.06 -53.34 19.61
C ILE A 47 7.59 -52.11 18.86
N MET A 48 8.87 -51.80 19.00
CA MET A 48 9.50 -50.63 18.38
C MET A 48 10.55 -51.10 17.36
N GLN A 49 10.07 -51.62 16.24
CA GLN A 49 10.94 -52.08 15.17
C GLN A 49 11.76 -50.91 14.60
N PRO A 50 13.07 -51.08 14.39
CA PRO A 50 13.89 -50.05 13.76
C PRO A 50 13.44 -49.81 12.33
N ILE A 51 13.58 -48.58 11.86
CA ILE A 51 13.25 -48.20 10.48
C ILE A 51 14.12 -49.05 9.54
N PRO A 52 13.53 -49.82 8.61
CA PRO A 52 14.29 -50.62 7.66
C PRO A 52 15.18 -49.70 6.81
N THR A 53 16.38 -50.16 6.45
CA THR A 53 17.38 -49.33 5.75
C THR A 53 16.89 -48.77 4.41
N SER A 54 15.90 -49.41 3.78
CA SER A 54 15.21 -48.95 2.58
C SER A 54 14.35 -47.71 2.80
N GLU A 55 13.84 -47.47 4.01
CA GLU A 55 12.99 -46.33 4.37
C GLU A 55 13.77 -45.13 4.94
N LEU A 56 15.08 -45.28 5.17
CA LEU A 56 15.91 -44.17 5.64
C LEU A 56 15.95 -43.02 4.62
N TRP A 57 15.95 -43.36 3.32
CA TRP A 57 15.93 -42.38 2.24
C TRP A 57 14.59 -41.63 2.14
N SER A 58 13.46 -42.32 2.32
CA SER A 58 12.14 -41.67 2.32
C SER A 58 11.96 -40.78 3.55
N ALA A 59 12.47 -41.19 4.71
CA ALA A 59 12.48 -40.37 5.92
C ALA A 59 13.28 -39.07 5.72
N TRP A 60 14.46 -39.15 5.08
CA TRP A 60 15.28 -37.98 4.80
C TRP A 60 14.61 -37.02 3.81
N LEU A 61 14.04 -37.54 2.72
CA LEU A 61 13.27 -36.74 1.75
C LEU A 61 12.06 -36.06 2.41
N THR A 62 11.40 -36.76 3.33
CA THR A 62 10.25 -36.22 4.08
C THR A 62 10.67 -35.07 4.99
N LEU A 63 11.78 -35.22 5.74
CA LEU A 63 12.33 -34.13 6.56
C LEU A 63 12.72 -32.91 5.71
N LEU A 64 13.39 -33.16 4.59
CA LEU A 64 13.76 -32.11 3.65
C LEU A 64 12.52 -31.40 3.10
N GLY A 65 11.49 -32.15 2.74
CA GLY A 65 10.22 -31.63 2.26
C GLY A 65 9.52 -30.73 3.28
N PHE A 66 9.42 -31.17 4.54
CA PHE A 66 8.83 -30.35 5.61
C PHE A 66 9.64 -29.08 5.89
N TRP A 67 10.98 -29.19 5.87
CA TRP A 67 11.85 -28.03 6.03
C TRP A 67 11.68 -27.04 4.87
N MET A 68 11.69 -27.52 3.63
CA MET A 68 11.51 -26.71 2.43
C MET A 68 10.13 -26.04 2.40
N TYR A 69 9.06 -26.78 2.69
CA TYR A 69 7.72 -26.24 2.81
C TYR A 69 7.65 -25.11 3.85
N SER A 70 8.22 -25.36 5.03
CA SER A 70 8.27 -24.36 6.10
C SER A 70 9.09 -23.13 5.72
N ALA A 71 10.21 -23.32 5.00
CA ALA A 71 11.07 -22.24 4.53
C ALA A 71 10.35 -21.39 3.48
N VAL A 72 9.70 -22.02 2.48
CA VAL A 72 8.92 -21.35 1.44
C VAL A 72 7.76 -20.57 2.06
N GLN A 73 7.02 -21.18 2.99
CA GLN A 73 5.91 -20.49 3.68
C GLN A 73 6.43 -19.25 4.44
N LYS A 74 7.51 -19.39 5.22
CA LYS A 74 8.11 -18.27 5.95
C LYS A 74 8.61 -17.17 5.01
N PHE A 75 9.20 -17.54 3.89
CA PHE A 75 9.65 -16.60 2.86
C PHE A 75 8.49 -15.81 2.25
N ILE A 76 7.40 -16.49 1.90
CA ILE A 76 6.19 -15.84 1.38
C ILE A 76 5.64 -14.84 2.41
N VAL A 77 5.47 -15.26 3.66
CA VAL A 77 4.99 -14.38 4.74
C VAL A 77 5.93 -13.18 4.94
N LEU A 78 7.25 -13.38 4.87
CA LEU A 78 8.23 -12.29 4.98
C LEU A 78 8.05 -11.26 3.85
N VAL A 79 7.90 -11.71 2.60
CA VAL A 79 7.70 -10.81 1.44
C VAL A 79 6.41 -10.01 1.59
N PHE A 80 5.31 -10.66 1.98
CA PHE A 80 4.04 -9.97 2.21
C PHE A 80 4.14 -8.95 3.34
N PHE A 81 4.75 -9.31 4.47
CA PHE A 81 4.94 -8.41 5.60
C PHE A 81 5.81 -7.20 5.24
N LEU A 82 6.90 -7.43 4.50
CA LEU A 82 7.77 -6.35 4.02
C LEU A 82 7.02 -5.43 3.04
N GLY A 83 6.23 -6.01 2.14
CA GLY A 83 5.39 -5.26 1.20
C GLY A 83 4.33 -4.41 1.91
N ASP A 84 3.62 -4.98 2.89
CA ASP A 84 2.63 -4.27 3.69
C ASP A 84 3.24 -3.12 4.50
N LEU A 85 4.40 -3.36 5.11
CA LEU A 85 5.15 -2.34 5.84
C LEU A 85 5.58 -1.19 4.93
N LEU A 86 6.11 -1.48 3.74
CA LEU A 86 6.52 -0.46 2.78
C LEU A 86 5.31 0.31 2.20
N MET A 87 4.21 -0.37 1.90
CA MET A 87 2.98 0.27 1.40
C MET A 87 2.34 1.17 2.44
N THR A 88 2.22 0.69 3.68
CA THR A 88 1.70 1.47 4.81
C THR A 88 2.61 2.65 5.10
N GLY A 89 3.94 2.44 5.13
CA GLY A 89 4.93 3.50 5.29
C GLY A 89 4.81 4.58 4.21
N ARG A 90 4.67 4.19 2.94
CA ARG A 90 4.45 5.13 1.82
C ARG A 90 3.15 5.92 1.98
N LEU A 91 2.05 5.25 2.34
CA LEU A 91 0.76 5.91 2.53
C LEU A 91 0.83 6.95 3.64
N LEU A 92 1.44 6.60 4.77
CA LEU A 92 1.66 7.53 5.88
C LEU A 92 2.57 8.68 5.49
N PHE A 93 3.66 8.43 4.75
CA PHE A 93 4.58 9.46 4.30
C PHE A 93 3.90 10.47 3.36
N VAL A 94 3.22 9.99 2.31
CA VAL A 94 2.48 10.85 1.37
C VAL A 94 1.33 11.56 2.08
N GLY A 95 0.60 10.87 2.97
CA GLY A 95 -0.47 11.47 3.76
C GLY A 95 0.05 12.58 4.68
N ALA A 96 1.17 12.36 5.36
CA ALA A 96 1.82 13.35 6.21
C ALA A 96 2.32 14.54 5.39
N LEU A 97 2.96 14.30 4.23
CA LEU A 97 3.38 15.38 3.33
C LEU A 97 2.19 16.17 2.79
N ALA A 98 1.09 15.50 2.41
CA ALA A 98 -0.12 16.16 1.94
C ALA A 98 -0.78 17.00 3.03
N ILE A 99 -0.80 16.50 4.28
CA ILE A 99 -1.28 17.27 5.43
C ILE A 99 -0.35 18.45 5.71
N TYR A 100 0.97 18.23 5.69
CA TYR A 100 1.95 19.29 5.88
C TYR A 100 1.81 20.38 4.82
N ASP A 101 1.68 20.01 3.54
CA ASP A 101 1.44 20.95 2.45
C ASP A 101 0.09 21.67 2.65
N ARG A 102 -0.99 20.96 2.98
CA ARG A 102 -2.29 21.57 3.23
C ARG A 102 -2.29 22.56 4.39
N LEU A 103 -1.53 22.28 5.46
CA LEU A 103 -1.41 23.17 6.62
C LEU A 103 -0.41 24.32 6.38
N SER A 104 0.64 24.07 5.62
CA SER A 104 1.69 25.04 5.30
C SER A 104 1.35 25.89 4.07
N SER A 105 0.35 25.52 3.28
CA SER A 105 -0.13 26.28 2.12
C SER A 105 -1.01 27.46 2.60
N LYS A 106 -0.36 28.35 3.35
CA LYS A 106 -0.65 29.79 3.32
C LYS A 106 0.15 30.46 2.21
N ARG A 107 0.23 29.84 1.03
CA ARG A 107 0.77 30.48 -0.19
C ARG A 107 -0.35 30.73 -1.19
N GLY A 108 -1.37 31.47 -0.74
CA GLY A 108 -1.83 32.54 -1.61
C GLY A 108 -0.61 33.41 -1.86
N TYR A 109 -0.22 33.59 -3.13
CA TYR A 109 0.75 34.61 -3.52
C TYR A 109 0.10 35.98 -3.28
N ASP A 110 -0.15 36.31 -2.02
CA ASP A 110 -0.53 37.65 -1.59
C ASP A 110 0.75 38.47 -1.54
N SER A 111 1.33 38.63 -2.72
CA SER A 111 2.29 39.69 -2.98
C SER A 111 1.50 40.99 -2.94
N LYS A 112 1.16 41.47 -1.74
CA LYS A 112 0.62 42.80 -1.49
C LYS A 112 1.64 43.82 -2.03
N GLY A 113 1.59 44.09 -3.33
CA GLY A 113 2.52 44.96 -4.04
C GLY A 113 3.05 44.46 -5.39
N PHE A 114 3.02 43.17 -5.71
CA PHE A 114 3.51 42.68 -7.02
C PHE A 114 2.37 42.55 -8.02
N ASN A 115 2.08 43.66 -8.69
CA ASN A 115 1.05 43.76 -9.73
C ASN A 115 1.65 44.33 -11.03
N PRO A 116 2.61 43.62 -11.68
CA PRO A 116 3.15 44.05 -12.96
C PRO A 116 2.07 44.19 -14.02
N ALA A 117 2.31 45.01 -15.04
CA ALA A 117 1.44 45.03 -16.22
C ALA A 117 1.56 43.69 -16.97
N VAL A 118 0.43 43.04 -17.22
CA VAL A 118 0.34 41.77 -17.94
C VAL A 118 -0.47 41.99 -19.21
N ALA A 119 0.03 41.53 -20.35
CA ALA A 119 -0.70 41.54 -21.61
C ALA A 119 -1.02 40.10 -22.04
N ILE A 120 -2.30 39.83 -22.31
CA ILE A 120 -2.78 38.60 -22.92
C ILE A 120 -2.85 38.83 -24.43
N LEU A 121 -2.07 38.08 -25.19
CA LEU A 121 -2.07 38.11 -26.65
C LEU A 121 -3.01 37.01 -27.16
N ILE A 122 -4.02 37.38 -27.93
CA ILE A 122 -4.99 36.46 -28.54
C ILE A 122 -4.80 36.53 -30.06
N PRO A 123 -3.99 35.65 -30.65
CA PRO A 123 -3.98 35.50 -32.11
C PRO A 123 -5.34 34.93 -32.56
N ALA A 124 -5.92 35.48 -33.61
CA ALA A 124 -7.22 35.10 -34.13
C ALA A 124 -7.14 34.99 -35.67
N TYR A 125 -7.56 33.84 -36.21
CA TYR A 125 -7.73 33.60 -37.63
C TYR A 125 -8.97 32.75 -37.87
N ASN A 126 -9.99 33.33 -38.49
CA ASN A 126 -11.29 32.70 -38.72
C ASN A 126 -11.97 32.15 -37.45
N GLU A 127 -12.00 32.95 -36.39
CA GLU A 127 -12.52 32.62 -35.05
C GLU A 127 -13.88 33.30 -34.73
N GLU A 128 -14.66 33.71 -35.74
CA GLU A 128 -15.93 34.46 -35.60
C GLU A 128 -16.85 33.89 -34.50
N LYS A 129 -16.94 32.57 -34.39
CA LYS A 129 -17.86 31.88 -33.46
C LYS A 129 -17.38 31.82 -32.02
N VAL A 130 -16.08 31.99 -31.76
CA VAL A 130 -15.49 31.77 -30.43
C VAL A 130 -14.77 32.99 -29.88
N ILE A 131 -14.38 33.94 -30.75
CA ILE A 131 -13.60 35.11 -30.37
C ILE A 131 -14.26 35.91 -29.24
N GLU A 132 -15.58 36.05 -29.26
CA GLU A 132 -16.32 36.72 -28.19
C GLU A 132 -16.11 36.03 -26.83
N ARG A 133 -16.29 34.72 -26.79
CA ARG A 133 -16.16 33.94 -25.55
C ARG A 133 -14.73 33.97 -25.03
N THR A 134 -13.74 33.96 -25.92
CA THR A 134 -12.32 34.00 -25.58
C THR A 134 -11.94 35.34 -24.96
N ILE A 135 -12.30 36.46 -25.58
CA ILE A 135 -12.04 37.80 -25.04
C ILE A 135 -12.78 37.99 -23.70
N ARG A 136 -14.05 37.58 -23.62
CA ARG A 136 -14.84 37.64 -22.37
C ARG A 136 -14.20 36.81 -21.26
N ALA A 137 -13.64 35.65 -21.58
CA ALA A 137 -12.94 34.82 -20.60
C ALA A 137 -11.68 35.50 -20.05
N ALA A 138 -10.87 36.12 -20.92
CA ALA A 138 -9.70 36.89 -20.51
C ALA A 138 -10.07 38.09 -19.62
N LEU A 139 -11.11 38.84 -19.99
CA LEU A 139 -11.59 40.01 -19.25
C LEU A 139 -12.23 39.69 -17.88
N ARG A 140 -12.65 38.43 -17.63
CA ARG A 140 -13.17 38.00 -16.32
C ARG A 140 -12.10 37.85 -15.24
N SER A 141 -10.83 37.95 -15.60
CA SER A 141 -9.73 37.92 -14.63
C SER A 141 -9.86 39.08 -13.62
N THR A 142 -9.64 38.79 -12.35
CA THR A 142 -9.62 39.79 -11.26
C THR A 142 -8.30 40.56 -11.18
N TYR A 143 -7.38 40.32 -12.13
CA TYR A 143 -6.07 40.97 -12.17
C TYR A 143 -6.18 42.44 -12.60
N ARG A 144 -5.66 43.36 -11.79
CA ARG A 144 -5.89 44.81 -11.93
C ARG A 144 -5.17 45.42 -13.14
N ASN A 145 -3.93 45.01 -13.42
CA ASN A 145 -3.10 45.59 -14.48
C ASN A 145 -3.03 44.67 -15.71
N LEU A 146 -4.19 44.24 -16.20
CA LEU A 146 -4.33 43.35 -17.35
C LEU A 146 -4.67 44.14 -18.62
N ARG A 147 -4.04 43.78 -19.75
CA ARG A 147 -4.42 44.20 -21.09
C ARG A 147 -4.69 43.00 -21.98
N VAL A 148 -5.71 43.07 -22.83
CA VAL A 148 -5.98 42.05 -23.84
C VAL A 148 -5.70 42.63 -25.22
N ILE A 149 -4.82 41.97 -25.98
CA ILE A 149 -4.45 42.37 -27.34
C ILE A 149 -4.89 41.26 -28.28
N VAL A 150 -5.91 41.54 -29.08
CA VAL A 150 -6.39 40.62 -30.13
C VAL A 150 -5.64 40.94 -31.41
N ILE A 151 -5.02 39.93 -32.01
CA ILE A 151 -4.25 40.06 -33.24
C ILE A 151 -4.98 39.27 -34.31
N ASP A 152 -5.63 39.97 -35.23
CA ASP A 152 -6.26 39.34 -36.39
C ASP A 152 -5.19 39.03 -37.45
N ASP A 153 -4.98 37.74 -37.73
CA ASP A 153 -3.97 37.24 -38.66
C ASP A 153 -4.53 37.14 -40.10
N GLY A 154 -5.26 38.17 -40.52
CA GLY A 154 -5.87 38.24 -41.86
C GLY A 154 -7.08 37.33 -42.04
N SER A 155 -8.02 37.33 -41.09
CA SER A 155 -9.23 36.51 -41.18
C SER A 155 -10.07 36.88 -42.42
N SER A 156 -10.71 35.86 -43.03
CA SER A 156 -11.63 36.02 -44.15
C SER A 156 -13.11 36.06 -43.71
N ASP A 157 -13.37 35.81 -42.43
CA ASP A 157 -14.69 35.83 -41.81
C ASP A 157 -14.92 37.12 -40.98
N LYS A 158 -15.95 37.13 -40.12
CA LYS A 158 -16.28 38.33 -39.32
C LYS A 158 -15.55 38.39 -37.98
N THR A 159 -14.42 37.70 -37.80
CA THR A 159 -13.67 37.67 -36.52
C THR A 159 -13.41 39.07 -35.96
N LEU A 160 -12.86 39.97 -36.77
CA LEU A 160 -12.56 41.35 -36.35
C LEU A 160 -13.83 42.16 -36.05
N GLU A 161 -14.87 42.01 -36.86
CA GLU A 161 -16.15 42.70 -36.69
C GLU A 161 -16.82 42.28 -35.37
N VAL A 162 -16.85 40.97 -35.07
CA VAL A 162 -17.39 40.43 -33.81
C VAL A 162 -16.59 40.94 -32.62
N ALA A 163 -15.25 40.93 -32.69
CA ALA A 163 -14.40 41.43 -31.60
C ALA A 163 -14.68 42.91 -31.29
N ARG A 164 -14.78 43.77 -32.31
CA ARG A 164 -15.07 45.21 -32.13
C ARG A 164 -16.50 45.48 -31.66
N THR A 165 -17.47 44.77 -32.22
CA THR A 165 -18.89 44.98 -31.91
C THR A 165 -19.22 44.54 -30.48
N CYS A 166 -18.60 43.46 -30.00
CA CYS A 166 -18.86 42.93 -28.67
C CYS A 166 -18.11 43.68 -27.55
N PHE A 167 -16.98 44.33 -27.86
CA PHE A 167 -16.11 44.98 -26.86
C PHE A 167 -15.72 46.45 -27.19
N PRO A 168 -16.66 47.32 -27.60
CA PRO A 168 -16.34 48.69 -28.02
C PRO A 168 -15.83 49.57 -26.88
N ARG A 169 -16.20 49.27 -25.63
CA ARG A 169 -15.78 50.02 -24.44
C ARG A 169 -14.35 49.67 -24.05
N GLU A 170 -14.01 48.39 -24.11
CA GLU A 170 -12.68 47.87 -23.79
C GLU A 170 -11.67 48.33 -24.84
N GLU A 171 -12.03 48.31 -26.12
CA GLU A 171 -11.21 48.86 -27.21
C GLU A 171 -10.94 50.37 -26.99
N ALA A 172 -11.98 51.16 -26.67
CA ALA A 172 -11.83 52.59 -26.42
C ALA A 172 -11.01 52.92 -25.15
N THR A 173 -11.00 52.04 -24.16
CA THR A 173 -10.25 52.23 -22.90
C THR A 173 -8.86 51.59 -22.92
N GLY A 174 -8.50 50.89 -24.01
CA GLY A 174 -7.21 50.20 -24.16
C GLY A 174 -7.02 49.06 -23.16
N ARG A 175 -8.11 48.38 -22.79
CA ARG A 175 -8.15 47.31 -21.81
C ARG A 175 -8.15 45.93 -22.45
#